data_AF-A0A0P6ZLG0-F1
#
_entry.id   AF-A0A0P6ZLG0-F1
#
_cell.length_a   1.000
_cell.length_b   1.000
_cell.length_c   1.000
_cell.angle_alpha   90.00
_cell.angle_beta   90.00
_cell.angle_gamma   90.00
#
_symmetry.space_group_name_H-M   'P 1'
#
loop_
_entity.id
_entity.type
_entity.pdbx_description
1 polymer ?
#
loop_
_entity_poly.entity_id
_entity_poly.type
_entity_poly.pdbx_seq_one_letter_code
_entity_poly.pdbx_strand_id
1 'polypeptide(L)'
;MPSNLPKSFSKPFLKVFHIMEAVLLVAITLATLFAMVEEFMHVFAERRVQLTDILLMFIYLEVLAMVQQFVMNGKIPVRYPIYIAMMAIARYITLGMKELDAVLIVWLSLAAFILAAATLLIRVGHHYWPYVDLRTKQPDE
;
A
#
# COMPACT_ATOMS: atom_id res chain seq x y z
N MET A 1 2.80 -27.30 19.14
CA MET A 1 4.19 -27.71 19.43
C MET A 1 5.01 -26.45 19.68
N PRO A 2 5.66 -26.27 20.84
CA PRO A 2 6.50 -25.10 21.09
C PRO A 2 7.77 -25.21 20.24
N SER A 3 7.96 -24.29 19.31
CA SER A 3 9.17 -24.18 18.50
C SER A 3 10.31 -23.61 19.34
N ASN A 4 11.21 -24.49 19.78
CA ASN A 4 12.42 -24.14 20.52
C ASN A 4 13.51 -23.68 19.52
N LEU A 5 13.36 -22.49 18.95
CA LEU A 5 14.41 -21.85 18.16
C LEU A 5 15.32 -21.04 19.10
N PRO A 6 16.65 -21.20 19.03
CA PRO A 6 17.59 -20.53 19.93
C PRO A 6 17.53 -19.02 19.74
N LYS A 7 17.14 -18.29 20.79
CA LYS A 7 16.98 -16.81 20.82
C LYS A 7 18.24 -16.02 20.42
N SER A 8 19.40 -16.68 20.32
CA SER A 8 20.68 -16.09 19.90
C SER A 8 20.75 -15.84 18.38
N PHE A 9 20.10 -16.69 17.56
CA PHE A 9 20.11 -16.56 16.09
C PHE A 9 19.08 -15.56 15.57
N SER A 10 17.98 -15.33 16.31
CA SER A 10 16.91 -14.43 15.89
C SER A 10 17.30 -12.96 15.90
N LYS A 11 18.16 -12.54 16.85
CA LYS A 11 18.57 -11.12 16.98
C LYS A 11 19.39 -10.60 15.79
N PRO A 12 20.46 -11.28 15.33
CA PRO A 12 21.20 -10.81 14.16
C PRO A 12 20.36 -10.88 12.89
N PHE A 13 19.54 -11.92 12.72
CA PHE A 13 18.67 -12.07 11.56
C PHE A 13 17.65 -10.93 11.44
N LEU A 14 16.97 -10.58 12.54
CA LEU A 14 16.03 -9.46 12.57
C LEU A 14 16.73 -8.11 12.31
N LYS A 15 17.94 -7.93 12.84
CA LYS A 15 18.71 -6.70 12.62
C LYS A 15 19.13 -6.51 11.15
N VAL A 16 19.54 -7.59 10.48
CA VAL A 16 19.84 -7.57 9.05
C VAL A 16 18.58 -7.25 8.24
N PHE A 17 17.44 -7.84 8.60
CA PHE A 17 16.17 -7.58 7.94
C PHE A 17 15.78 -6.09 8.01
N HIS A 18 15.86 -5.47 9.20
CA HIS A 18 15.56 -4.04 9.34
C HIS A 18 16.51 -3.12 8.58
N ILE A 19 17.80 -3.47 8.49
CA ILE A 19 18.76 -2.70 7.69
C ILE A 19 18.40 -2.80 6.20
N MET A 20 18.05 -4.01 5.74
CA MET A 20 17.64 -4.25 4.36
C MET A 20 16.33 -3.52 4.02
N GLU A 21 15.33 -3.55 4.92
CA GLU A 21 14.09 -2.76 4.79
C GLU A 21 14.40 -1.27 4.66
N ALA A 22 15.24 -0.72 5.54
CA ALA A 22 15.62 0.69 5.49
C ALA A 22 16.30 1.07 4.18
N VAL A 23 17.24 0.24 3.69
CA VAL A 23 17.91 0.46 2.40
C VAL A 23 16.90 0.43 1.24
N LEU A 24 15.96 -0.52 1.25
CA LEU A 24 14.95 -0.63 0.21
C LEU A 24 14.01 0.58 0.19
N LEU A 25 13.57 1.06 1.36
CA LEU A 25 12.70 2.24 1.46
C LEU A 25 13.40 3.50 0.94
N VAL A 26 14.67 3.67 1.28
CA VAL A 26 15.48 4.78 0.76
C VAL A 26 15.61 4.67 -0.76
N ALA A 27 15.88 3.47 -1.29
CA ALA A 27 15.99 3.24 -2.73
C ALA A 27 14.67 3.56 -3.46
N ILE A 28 13.53 3.09 -2.95
CA ILE A 28 12.20 3.38 -3.53
C ILE A 28 11.92 4.88 -3.51
N THR A 29 12.23 5.56 -2.41
CA THR A 29 12.04 7.01 -2.27
C THR A 29 12.85 7.77 -3.32
N LEU A 30 14.14 7.45 -3.45
CA LEU A 30 15.03 8.10 -4.43
C LEU A 30 14.60 7.81 -5.86
N ALA A 31 14.24 6.56 -6.17
CA ALA A 31 13.74 6.18 -7.49
C ALA A 31 12.46 6.93 -7.85
N THR A 32 11.53 7.07 -6.91
CA THR A 32 10.26 7.78 -7.13
C THR A 32 10.48 9.28 -7.34
N LEU A 33 11.39 9.89 -6.58
CA LEU A 33 11.77 11.30 -6.78
C LEU A 33 12.44 11.52 -8.14
N PHE A 34 13.34 10.62 -8.53
CA PHE A 34 14.00 10.70 -9.84
C PHE A 34 12.99 10.58 -10.99
N ALA A 35 12.11 9.57 -10.93
CA ALA A 35 11.06 9.37 -11.93
C ALA A 35 10.11 10.58 -12.03
N MET A 36 9.76 11.20 -10.90
CA MET A 36 8.94 12.41 -10.90
C MET A 36 9.62 13.58 -11.63
N VAL A 37 10.93 13.78 -11.43
CA VAL A 37 11.70 14.81 -12.13
C VAL A 37 11.77 14.52 -13.63
N GLU A 38 12.01 13.26 -14.01
CA GLU A 38 12.01 12.83 -15.41
C GLU A 38 10.67 13.14 -16.08
N GLU A 39 9.56 12.80 -15.44
CA GLU A 39 8.20 13.08 -15.92
C GLU A 39 7.94 14.59 -16.07
N PHE A 40 8.38 15.40 -15.10
CA PHE A 40 8.29 16.86 -15.21
C PHE A 40 9.05 17.41 -16.42
N MET A 41 10.26 16.89 -16.68
CA MET A 41 11.06 17.28 -17.84
C MET A 41 10.39 16.85 -19.15
N HIS A 42 9.78 15.67 -19.18
CA HIS A 42 9.02 15.16 -20.32
C HIS A 42 7.83 16.07 -20.67
N VAL A 43 6.98 16.36 -19.68
CA VAL A 43 5.82 17.25 -19.84
C VAL A 43 6.24 18.67 -20.26
N PHE A 44 7.35 19.18 -19.71
CA PHE A 44 7.89 20.48 -20.08
C PHE A 44 8.38 20.51 -21.54
N ALA A 45 9.03 19.44 -21.99
CA ALA A 45 9.51 19.32 -23.37
C ALA A 45 8.36 19.20 -24.38
N GLU A 46 7.29 18.47 -24.05
CA GLU A 46 6.12 18.30 -24.90
C GLU A 46 5.21 19.54 -24.94
N ARG A 47 5.37 20.48 -24.00
CA ARG A 47 4.57 21.72 -23.87
C ARG A 47 3.06 21.49 -23.78
N ARG A 48 2.65 20.28 -23.42
CA ARG A 48 1.26 19.87 -23.25
C ARG A 48 1.17 19.04 -21.99
N VAL A 49 0.25 19.41 -21.10
CA VAL A 49 -0.03 18.63 -19.90
C VAL A 49 -1.22 17.72 -20.19
N GLN A 50 -1.03 16.41 -20.07
CA GLN A 50 -2.11 15.44 -20.18
C GLN A 50 -2.62 15.04 -18.79
N LEU A 51 -3.86 14.54 -18.76
CA LEU A 51 -4.41 13.93 -17.55
C LEU A 51 -3.58 12.72 -17.11
N THR A 52 -3.00 11.99 -18.07
CA THR A 52 -2.11 10.85 -17.84
C THR A 52 -0.91 11.20 -16.99
N ASP A 53 -0.27 12.33 -17.29
CA ASP A 53 0.97 12.75 -16.64
C ASP A 53 0.69 13.23 -15.22
N ILE A 54 -0.41 13.97 -15.04
CA ILE A 54 -0.90 14.39 -13.70
C ILE A 54 -1.23 13.17 -12.84
N LEU A 55 -1.92 12.17 -13.41
CA LEU A 55 -2.31 10.96 -12.69
C LEU A 55 -1.09 10.08 -12.36
N LEU A 56 -0.10 10.00 -13.24
CA LEU A 56 1.17 9.32 -12.98
C LEU A 56 1.94 9.99 -11.84
N MET A 57 2.05 11.32 -11.85
CA MET A 57 2.63 12.09 -10.75
C MET A 57 1.87 11.88 -9.43
N PHE A 58 0.54 11.76 -9.48
CA PHE A 58 -0.27 11.44 -8.30
C PHE A 58 0.04 10.03 -7.78
N ILE A 59 0.36 9.05 -8.64
CA ILE A 59 0.77 7.68 -8.23
C ILE A 59 2.12 7.75 -7.51
N TYR A 60 3.07 8.52 -8.03
CA TYR A 60 4.36 8.73 -7.36
C TYR A 60 4.21 9.36 -5.98
N LEU A 61 3.36 10.38 -5.83
CA LEU A 61 3.06 10.98 -4.52
C LEU A 61 2.43 9.98 -3.55
N GLU A 62 1.57 9.09 -4.04
CA GLU A 62 0.96 8.05 -3.21
C GLU A 62 2.00 7.05 -2.70
N VAL A 63 2.91 6.62 -3.57
CA VAL A 63 4.02 5.74 -3.18
C VAL A 63 4.91 6.41 -2.12
N LEU A 64 5.23 7.70 -2.28
CA LEU A 64 5.98 8.45 -1.28
C LEU A 64 5.24 8.52 0.06
N ALA A 65 3.91 8.73 0.05
CA ALA A 65 3.09 8.73 1.26
C ALA A 65 3.09 7.35 1.95
N MET A 66 3.05 6.25 1.18
CA MET A 66 3.16 4.90 1.73
C MET A 66 4.52 4.65 2.38
N VAL A 67 5.61 5.09 1.76
CA VAL A 67 6.97 4.97 2.32
C VAL A 67 7.10 5.81 3.59
N GLN A 68 6.62 7.06 3.58
CA GLN A 68 6.57 7.91 4.77
C GLN A 68 5.80 7.23 5.91
N GLN A 69 4.65 6.65 5.60
CA GLN A 69 3.82 5.96 6.56
C GLN A 69 4.49 4.69 7.12
N PHE A 70 5.25 3.97 6.29
CA PHE A 70 6.07 2.86 6.73
C PHE A 70 7.12 3.31 7.75
N VAL A 71 7.85 4.38 7.43
CA VAL A 71 8.91 4.92 8.29
C VAL A 71 8.35 5.39 9.64
N MET A 72 7.17 6.03 9.65
CA MET A 72 6.57 6.54 10.88
C MET A 72 6.04 5.43 11.80
N ASN A 73 5.44 4.37 11.24
CA ASN A 73 4.72 3.36 12.03
C ASN A 73 5.49 2.03 12.21
N GLY A 74 6.61 1.83 11.50
CA GLY A 74 7.49 0.65 11.58
C GLY A 74 6.87 -0.68 11.13
N LYS A 75 5.56 -0.71 10.89
CA LYS A 75 4.79 -1.84 10.33
C LYS A 75 3.74 -1.25 9.41
N ILE A 76 3.51 -1.86 8.25
CA ILE A 76 2.32 -1.56 7.44
C ILE A 76 1.15 -2.32 8.08
N PRO A 77 0.12 -1.63 8.62
CA PRO A 77 -1.08 -2.33 9.08
C PRO A 77 -1.72 -3.04 7.87
N VAL A 78 -2.19 -4.27 8.05
CA VAL A 78 -2.74 -5.14 6.97
C VAL A 78 -3.87 -4.49 6.16
N ARG A 79 -4.47 -3.42 6.70
CA ARG A 79 -5.54 -2.64 6.05
C ARG A 79 -5.03 -1.76 4.89
N TYR A 80 -3.78 -1.27 4.97
CA TYR A 80 -3.25 -0.34 3.97
C TYR A 80 -3.13 -0.96 2.59
N PRO A 81 -2.58 -2.19 2.41
CA PRO A 81 -2.51 -2.83 1.10
C PRO A 81 -3.87 -2.97 0.39
N ILE A 82 -4.95 -3.23 1.13
CA ILE A 82 -6.28 -3.38 0.54
C ILE A 82 -6.83 -2.02 0.10
N TYR A 83 -6.62 -0.96 0.89
CA TYR A 83 -6.99 0.39 0.49
C TYR A 83 -6.18 0.85 -0.73
N ILE A 84 -4.89 0.54 -0.77
CA ILE A 84 -4.01 0.84 -1.91
C ILE A 84 -4.51 0.12 -3.17
N ALA A 85 -4.90 -1.15 -3.07
CA ALA A 85 -5.44 -1.88 -4.22
C ALA A 85 -6.74 -1.26 -4.74
N MET A 86 -7.66 -0.85 -3.85
CA MET A 86 -8.89 -0.16 -4.25
C MET A 86 -8.59 1.21 -4.88
N MET A 87 -7.66 1.97 -4.32
CA MET A 87 -7.23 3.27 -4.87
C MET A 87 -6.60 3.13 -6.25
N ALA A 88 -5.73 2.13 -6.43
CA ALA A 88 -5.11 1.83 -7.71
C ALA A 88 -6.14 1.47 -8.79
N ILE A 89 -7.13 0.63 -8.46
CA ILE A 89 -8.23 0.30 -9.37
C ILE A 89 -9.03 1.56 -9.73
N ALA A 90 -9.40 2.37 -8.72
CA ALA A 90 -10.15 3.60 -8.94
C ALA A 90 -9.41 4.57 -9.87
N ARG A 91 -8.11 4.77 -9.65
CA ARG A 91 -7.26 5.62 -10.50
C ARG A 91 -7.08 5.07 -11.90
N TYR A 92 -6.93 3.75 -12.04
CA TYR A 92 -6.83 3.13 -13.36
C TYR A 92 -8.11 3.37 -14.17
N ILE A 93 -9.29 3.23 -13.54
CA ILE A 93 -10.57 3.54 -14.19
C ILE A 93 -10.60 5.02 -14.60
N THR A 94 -10.31 5.97 -13.69
CA THR A 94 -10.41 7.41 -14.00
C THR A 94 -9.43 7.85 -15.08
N LEU A 95 -8.24 7.26 -15.11
CA LEU A 95 -7.20 7.51 -16.12
C LEU A 95 -7.62 7.00 -17.50
N GLY A 96 -8.13 5.76 -17.57
CA GLY A 96 -8.42 5.10 -18.81
C GLY A 96 -9.85 5.32 -19.33
N MET A 97 -10.69 6.17 -18.73
CA MET A 97 -12.13 6.27 -19.08
C MET A 97 -12.43 6.51 -20.58
N LYS A 98 -11.47 7.06 -21.35
CA LYS A 98 -11.64 7.27 -22.79
C LYS A 98 -11.20 6.09 -23.66
N GLU A 99 -10.35 5.22 -23.15
CA GLU A 99 -9.71 4.11 -23.89
C GLU A 99 -10.13 2.73 -23.37
N LEU A 100 -10.69 2.67 -22.17
CA LEU A 100 -11.14 1.44 -21.53
C LEU A 100 -12.51 1.03 -22.08
N ASP A 101 -12.62 -0.25 -22.41
CA ASP A 101 -13.89 -0.89 -22.75
C ASP A 101 -14.85 -0.82 -21.55
N ALA A 102 -16.13 -0.54 -21.82
CA ALA A 102 -17.19 -0.46 -20.81
C ALA A 102 -17.27 -1.76 -20.00
N VAL A 103 -17.02 -2.92 -20.62
CA VAL A 103 -17.00 -4.22 -19.95
C VAL A 103 -15.86 -4.30 -18.93
N LEU A 104 -14.67 -3.81 -19.28
CA LEU A 104 -13.50 -3.81 -18.40
C LEU A 104 -13.72 -2.89 -17.19
N ILE A 105 -14.34 -1.72 -17.40
CA ILE A 105 -14.70 -0.80 -16.31
C ILE A 105 -15.63 -1.47 -15.30
N VAL A 106 -16.61 -2.24 -15.76
CA VAL A 106 -17.53 -3.00 -14.89
C VAL A 106 -16.76 -4.05 -14.08
N TRP A 107 -15.86 -4.82 -14.72
CA TRP A 107 -15.05 -5.82 -14.01
C TRP A 107 -14.13 -5.20 -12.97
N LEU A 108 -13.50 -4.07 -13.27
CA LEU A 108 -12.65 -3.37 -12.30
C LEU A 108 -13.47 -2.79 -11.15
N SER A 109 -14.63 -2.21 -11.44
CA SER A 109 -15.55 -1.71 -10.42
C SER A 109 -16.03 -2.84 -9.50
N LEU A 110 -16.33 -4.02 -10.07
CA LEU A 110 -16.68 -5.21 -9.31
C LEU A 110 -15.51 -5.72 -8.45
N ALA A 111 -14.27 -5.70 -8.97
CA ALA A 111 -13.08 -6.05 -8.20
C ALA A 111 -12.88 -5.11 -7.01
N ALA A 112 -13.01 -3.79 -7.21
CA ALA A 112 -12.96 -2.81 -6.13
C ALA A 112 -14.08 -3.04 -5.09
N PHE A 113 -15.29 -3.38 -5.55
CA PHE A 113 -16.41 -3.72 -4.67
C PHE A 113 -16.15 -4.98 -3.84
N ILE A 114 -15.57 -6.02 -4.43
CA ILE A 114 -15.19 -7.26 -3.72
C ILE A 114 -14.13 -6.96 -2.65
N LEU A 115 -13.12 -6.15 -2.96
CA LEU A 115 -12.11 -5.73 -1.99
C LEU A 115 -12.76 -4.94 -0.84
N ALA A 116 -13.66 -4.00 -1.15
CA ALA A 116 -14.40 -3.25 -0.14
C ALA A 116 -15.23 -4.19 0.76
N ALA A 117 -15.96 -5.13 0.18
CA ALA A 117 -16.72 -6.14 0.92
C ALA A 117 -15.81 -6.99 1.81
N ALA A 118 -14.64 -7.42 1.32
CA ALA A 118 -13.66 -8.15 2.12
C ALA A 118 -13.15 -7.34 3.31
N THR A 119 -12.87 -6.03 3.13
CA THR A 119 -12.47 -5.17 4.27
C THR A 119 -13.58 -5.02 5.30
N LEU A 120 -14.84 -4.95 4.85
CA LEU A 120 -16.01 -4.87 5.72
C LEU A 120 -16.17 -6.17 6.52
N LEU A 121 -16.04 -7.33 5.86
CA LEU A 121 -16.07 -8.64 6.52
C LEU A 121 -14.97 -8.78 7.58
N ILE A 122 -13.73 -8.38 7.26
CA ILE A 122 -12.62 -8.40 8.23
C ILE A 122 -12.95 -7.48 9.42
N ARG A 123 -13.51 -6.29 9.15
CA ARG A 123 -13.86 -5.32 10.20
C ARG A 123 -14.98 -5.82 11.11
N VAL A 124 -16.04 -6.40 10.54
CA VAL A 124 -17.18 -6.95 11.28
C VAL A 124 -16.76 -8.22 12.04
N GLY A 125 -15.96 -9.10 11.41
CA GLY A 125 -15.43 -10.30 12.07
C GLY A 125 -14.58 -9.97 13.30
N HIS A 126 -13.76 -8.91 13.23
CA HIS A 126 -12.98 -8.46 14.38
C HIS A 126 -13.82 -7.83 15.49
N HIS A 127 -14.98 -7.24 15.15
CA HIS A 127 -15.92 -6.70 16.12
C HIS A 127 -16.77 -7.80 16.79
N TYR A 128 -17.12 -8.86 16.06
CA TYR A 128 -17.97 -9.95 16.56
C TYR A 128 -17.18 -11.04 17.29
N TRP A 129 -15.90 -11.25 16.94
CA TRP A 129 -15.01 -12.22 17.58
C TRP A 129 -13.76 -11.54 18.17
N PRO A 130 -13.90 -10.68 19.21
CA PRO A 130 -12.74 -10.23 19.95
C PRO A 130 -12.05 -11.46 20.53
N TYR A 131 -10.79 -11.68 20.16
CA TYR A 131 -9.97 -12.71 20.76
C TYR A 131 -9.82 -12.37 22.23
N VAL A 132 -10.64 -13.00 23.08
CA VAL A 132 -10.49 -12.93 24.52
C VAL A 132 -9.21 -13.69 24.84
N ASP A 133 -8.16 -12.96 25.19
CA ASP A 133 -6.95 -13.57 25.70
C ASP A 133 -7.29 -14.22 27.04
N LEU A 134 -7.47 -15.55 27.06
CA LEU A 134 -7.89 -16.33 28.23
C LEU A 134 -6.87 -16.28 29.39
N ARG A 135 -5.79 -15.51 29.26
CA ARG A 135 -4.73 -15.33 30.26
C ARG A 135 -4.78 -14.02 31.03
N THR A 136 -5.41 -12.97 30.51
CA THR A 136 -5.48 -11.67 31.18
C THR A 136 -6.88 -11.12 31.06
N LYS A 137 -7.64 -11.27 32.15
CA LYS A 137 -9.01 -10.80 32.29
C LYS A 137 -9.03 -9.28 32.52
N GLN A 138 -8.59 -8.49 31.55
CA GLN A 138 -8.78 -7.05 31.56
C GLN A 138 -8.88 -6.50 30.12
N PRO A 139 -9.82 -5.58 29.83
CA PRO A 139 -9.88 -4.91 28.54
C PRO A 139 -8.70 -3.96 28.44
N ASP A 140 -7.97 -4.01 27.32
CA ASP A 140 -6.95 -3.02 26.99
C ASP A 140 -7.66 -1.72 26.55
N GLU A 141 -7.88 -0.81 27.51
CA GLU A 141 -8.19 0.62 27.25
C GLU A 141 -6.94 1.38 26.77
#